data_AF-A0A417D4R4-F1
#
_entry.id   AF-A0A417D4R4-F1
#
_cell.length_a   1.000
_cell.length_b   1.000
_cell.length_c   1.000
_cell.angle_alpha   90.00
_cell.angle_beta   90.00
_cell.angle_gamma   90.00
#
_symmetry.space_group_name_H-M   'P 1'
#
loop_
_entity.id
_entity.type
_entity.pdbx_description
1 polymer ?
#
loop_
_entity_poly.entity_id
_entity_poly.type
_entity_poly.pdbx_seq_one_letter_code
_entity_poly.pdbx_strand_id
1 'polypeptide(L)'
;MGLCPFLGVSKTTDTAAGMGGAVIFVITLSSFVTSVIYKLILQPLDLTYLQTIVFILIIAALVQFVEMFLKKSMPSLYKALGVYLPLITTNCAVLGVALTNVQKDYNILEGTVNGFATAFGFSISIVLMAGIREKIAYNDIPEAFQGFPTVLLTAGLMAIAFFGFSGLI
;
A
#
# COMPACT_ATOMS: atom_id res chain seq x y z
N MET A 1 -6.96 -5.18 -3.70
CA MET A 1 -5.56 -5.35 -3.25
C MET A 1 -5.29 -4.35 -2.12
N GLY A 2 -4.52 -4.72 -1.10
CA GLY A 2 -4.07 -3.80 -0.03
C GLY A 2 -5.00 -3.63 1.16
N LEU A 3 -5.89 -4.59 1.43
CA LEU A 3 -6.93 -4.47 2.48
C LEU A 3 -6.39 -4.40 3.91
N CYS A 4 -5.22 -4.99 4.19
CA CYS A 4 -4.70 -5.14 5.56
C CYS A 4 -4.44 -3.79 6.25
N PRO A 5 -3.64 -2.85 5.71
CA PRO A 5 -3.51 -1.51 6.28
C PRO A 5 -4.76 -0.66 6.06
N PHE A 6 -5.52 -0.91 4.99
CA PHE A 6 -6.73 -0.18 4.67
C PHE A 6 -7.82 -0.32 5.74
N LEU A 7 -7.99 -1.50 6.34
CA LEU A 7 -8.95 -1.73 7.42
C LEU A 7 -8.40 -1.31 8.79
N GLY A 8 -7.09 -1.50 9.01
CA GLY A 8 -6.43 -1.28 10.29
C GLY A 8 -6.22 0.19 10.65
N VAL A 9 -5.86 1.04 9.69
CA VAL A 9 -5.37 2.42 9.95
C VAL A 9 -6.35 3.50 9.48
N SER A 10 -7.49 3.15 8.89
CA SER A 10 -8.47 4.12 8.39
C SER A 10 -9.41 4.70 9.47
N LYS A 11 -8.98 4.76 10.74
CA LYS A 11 -9.84 5.33 11.80
C LYS A 11 -9.87 6.85 11.78
N THR A 12 -8.74 7.49 11.49
CA THR A 12 -8.63 8.94 11.39
C THR A 12 -7.90 9.36 10.14
N THR A 13 -8.24 10.52 9.61
CA THR A 13 -7.66 11.08 8.39
C THR A 13 -6.16 11.33 8.53
N ASP A 14 -5.71 11.80 9.70
CA ASP A 14 -4.29 12.03 10.00
C ASP A 14 -3.45 10.75 9.93
N THR A 15 -3.95 9.65 10.53
CA THR A 15 -3.23 8.37 10.54
C THR A 15 -3.25 7.72 9.16
N ALA A 16 -4.37 7.81 8.44
CA ALA A 16 -4.50 7.33 7.08
C ALA A 16 -3.59 8.08 6.09
N ALA A 17 -3.47 9.41 6.21
CA ALA A 17 -2.57 10.21 5.39
C ALA A 17 -1.10 9.87 5.64
N GLY A 18 -0.70 9.72 6.91
CA GLY A 18 0.65 9.29 7.27
C GLY A 18 0.99 7.89 6.75
N MET A 19 0.03 6.96 6.84
CA MET A 19 0.15 5.61 6.27
C MET A 19 0.27 5.63 4.74
N GLY A 20 -0.57 6.43 4.07
CA GLY A 20 -0.54 6.60 2.62
C GLY A 20 0.82 7.12 2.13
N GLY A 21 1.36 8.16 2.78
CA GLY A 21 2.68 8.69 2.47
C GLY A 21 3.81 7.67 2.63
N ALA A 22 3.80 6.89 3.73
CA ALA A 22 4.78 5.83 3.95
C ALA A 22 4.69 4.74 2.86
N VAL A 23 3.48 4.35 2.46
CA VAL A 23 3.26 3.35 1.40
C VAL A 23 3.70 3.89 0.05
N ILE A 24 3.44 5.16 -0.27
CA ILE A 24 3.94 5.80 -1.50
C ILE A 24 5.45 5.67 -1.57
N PHE A 25 6.16 6.11 -0.52
CA PHE A 25 7.60 6.07 -0.48
C PHE A 25 8.15 4.64 -0.67
N VAL A 26 7.64 3.68 0.10
CA VAL A 26 8.07 2.28 0.03
C VAL A 26 7.79 1.68 -1.34
N ILE A 27 6.59 1.86 -1.92
CA ILE A 27 6.23 1.28 -3.23
C ILE A 27 7.08 1.87 -4.34
N THR A 28 7.31 3.19 -4.35
CA THR A 28 8.18 3.80 -5.37
C THR A 28 9.60 3.27 -5.30
N LEU A 29 10.17 3.23 -4.10
CA LEU A 29 11.54 2.80 -3.90
C LEU A 29 11.68 1.31 -4.20
N SER A 30 10.74 0.49 -3.74
CA SER A 30 10.73 -0.94 -4.04
C SER A 30 10.59 -1.19 -5.53
N SER A 31 9.70 -0.49 -6.23
CA SER A 31 9.49 -0.64 -7.67
C SER A 31 10.78 -0.33 -8.45
N PHE A 32 11.48 0.75 -8.09
CA PHE A 32 12.77 1.08 -8.69
C PHE A 32 13.82 -0.02 -8.46
N VAL A 33 14.02 -0.41 -7.20
CA VAL A 33 15.04 -1.41 -6.83
C VAL A 33 14.74 -2.79 -7.41
N THR A 34 13.49 -3.24 -7.39
CA THR A 34 13.09 -4.54 -7.95
C THR A 34 13.22 -4.57 -9.46
N SER A 35 12.89 -3.47 -10.16
CA SER A 35 13.09 -3.39 -11.62
C SER A 35 14.57 -3.43 -12.00
N VAL A 36 15.44 -2.78 -11.23
CA VAL A 36 16.90 -2.82 -11.45
C VAL A 36 17.44 -4.24 -11.22
N ILE A 37 17.06 -4.88 -10.11
CA ILE A 37 17.51 -6.24 -9.77
C ILE A 37 16.99 -7.26 -10.78
N TYR A 38 15.74 -7.12 -11.24
CA TYR A 38 15.18 -8.00 -12.24
C TYR A 38 15.97 -7.99 -13.55
N LYS A 39 16.26 -6.79 -14.09
CA LYS A 39 16.99 -6.64 -15.35
C LYS A 39 18.48 -6.96 -15.23
N LEU A 40 19.14 -6.59 -14.12
CA LEU A 40 20.59 -6.75 -13.97
C LEU A 40 21.02 -8.10 -13.43
N ILE A 41 20.17 -8.79 -12.66
CA ILE A 41 20.55 -10.04 -11.97
C ILE A 41 19.68 -11.19 -12.45
N LEU A 42 18.35 -11.02 -12.44
CA LEU A 42 17.44 -12.16 -12.62
C LEU A 42 17.32 -12.63 -14.06
N GLN A 43 17.28 -11.70 -15.02
CA GLN A 43 17.31 -12.00 -16.46
C GLN A 43 18.62 -12.67 -16.90
N PRO A 44 19.83 -12.15 -16.58
CA PRO A 44 21.08 -12.76 -17.07
C PRO A 44 21.45 -14.09 -16.40
N LEU A 45 20.90 -14.40 -15.22
CA LEU A 45 21.13 -15.68 -14.54
C LEU A 45 20.02 -16.72 -14.78
N ASP A 46 19.00 -16.43 -15.60
CA ASP A 46 17.82 -17.29 -15.82
C ASP A 46 17.08 -17.73 -14.53
N LEU A 47 17.15 -16.91 -13.47
CA LEU A 47 16.58 -17.20 -12.15
C LEU A 47 15.19 -16.58 -11.94
N THR A 48 14.42 -16.43 -13.01
CA THR A 48 13.09 -15.78 -12.99
C THR A 48 12.10 -16.47 -12.03
N TYR A 49 12.27 -17.77 -11.77
CA TYR A 49 11.43 -18.51 -10.81
C TYR A 49 11.61 -18.06 -9.34
N LEU A 50 12.73 -17.43 -8.97
CA LEU A 50 12.97 -16.92 -7.60
C LEU A 50 12.47 -15.49 -7.39
N GLN A 51 11.91 -14.83 -8.41
CA GLN A 51 11.55 -13.41 -8.37
C GLN A 51 10.73 -13.01 -7.15
N THR A 52 9.72 -13.81 -6.79
CA THR A 52 8.82 -13.51 -5.67
C THR A 52 9.56 -13.49 -4.34
N ILE A 53 10.45 -14.45 -4.11
CA ILE A 53 11.25 -14.55 -2.88
C ILE A 53 12.20 -13.35 -2.79
N VAL A 54 12.89 -13.05 -3.89
CA VAL A 54 13.82 -11.92 -3.99
C VAL A 54 13.09 -10.60 -3.73
N PHE A 55 11.92 -10.39 -4.31
CA PHE A 55 11.12 -9.18 -4.10
C PHE A 55 10.67 -9.03 -2.65
N ILE A 56 10.20 -10.09 -2.00
CA ILE A 56 9.81 -10.05 -0.58
C ILE A 56 11.01 -9.65 0.29
N LEU A 57 12.20 -10.22 0.05
CA LEU A 57 13.41 -9.87 0.81
C LEU A 57 13.82 -8.41 0.64
N ILE A 58 13.77 -7.89 -0.60
CA ILE A 58 14.07 -6.48 -0.90
C ILE A 58 13.07 -5.57 -0.18
N ILE A 59 11.78 -5.86 -0.31
CA ILE A 59 10.71 -5.07 0.33
C ILE A 59 10.88 -5.10 1.86
N ALA A 60 11.16 -6.26 2.45
CA ALA A 60 11.39 -6.38 3.89
C ALA A 60 12.57 -5.52 4.35
N ALA A 61 13.71 -5.56 3.65
CA ALA A 61 14.87 -4.75 3.97
C ALA A 61 14.57 -3.24 3.86
N LEU A 62 13.83 -2.82 2.83
CA LEU A 62 13.44 -1.42 2.63
C LEU A 62 12.47 -0.94 3.70
N VAL A 63 11.46 -1.72 4.06
CA VAL A 63 10.52 -1.34 5.13
C VAL A 63 11.22 -1.25 6.47
N GLN A 64 12.15 -2.16 6.77
CA GLN A 64 12.95 -2.11 8.00
C GLN A 64 13.79 -0.82 8.06
N PHE A 65 14.36 -0.40 6.93
CA PHE A 65 15.06 0.88 6.83
C PHE A 65 14.12 2.07 7.07
N VAL A 66 12.92 2.04 6.49
CA VAL A 66 11.90 3.07 6.69
C VAL A 66 11.41 3.11 8.14
N GLU A 67 11.31 1.98 8.81
CA GLU A 67 10.94 1.89 10.23
C GLU A 67 11.96 2.63 11.12
N MET A 68 13.24 2.37 10.91
CA MET A 68 14.31 3.06 11.62
C MET A 68 14.32 4.57 11.32
N PHE A 69 14.05 4.96 10.07
CA PHE A 69 13.97 6.35 9.66
C PHE A 69 12.79 7.08 10.31
N LEU A 70 11.59 6.48 10.30
CA LEU A 70 10.39 7.06 10.91
C LEU A 70 10.51 7.21 12.42
N LYS A 71 11.14 6.23 13.10
CA LYS A 71 11.41 6.30 14.54
C LYS A 71 12.27 7.51 14.93
N LYS A 72 13.18 7.93 14.05
CA LYS A 72 14.09 9.06 14.30
C LYS A 72 13.53 10.42 13.81
N SER A 73 12.90 10.45 12.64
CA SER A 73 12.41 11.70 12.04
C SER A 73 11.05 12.14 12.57
N MET A 74 10.14 11.19 12.85
CA MET A 74 8.73 11.49 13.20
C MET A 74 8.20 10.54 14.30
N PRO A 75 8.60 10.73 15.57
CA PRO A 75 8.22 9.82 16.66
C PRO A 75 6.72 9.82 16.97
N SER A 76 5.98 10.89 16.64
CA SER A 76 4.52 10.95 16.75
C SER A 76 3.84 9.96 15.81
N LEU A 77 4.28 9.93 14.54
CA LEU A 77 3.76 9.00 13.54
C LEU A 77 4.14 7.56 13.88
N TYR A 78 5.39 7.32 14.32
CA TYR A 78 5.83 5.99 14.75
C TYR A 78 5.01 5.45 15.94
N LYS A 79 4.60 6.30 16.90
CA LYS A 79 3.72 5.85 18.00
C LYS A 79 2.33 5.43 17.53
N ALA A 80 1.79 6.10 16.51
CA ALA A 80 0.47 5.78 15.96
C ALA A 80 0.50 4.57 15.00
N LEU A 81 1.57 4.44 14.20
CA LEU A 81 1.68 3.48 13.11
C LEU A 81 2.62 2.30 13.37
N GLY A 82 3.45 2.33 14.42
CA GLY A 82 4.57 1.40 14.63
C GLY A 82 4.18 -0.08 14.53
N VAL A 83 3.00 -0.45 15.03
CA VAL A 83 2.47 -1.82 14.96
C VAL A 83 2.07 -2.22 13.53
N TYR A 84 1.75 -1.24 12.68
CA TYR A 84 1.31 -1.42 11.30
C TYR A 84 2.44 -1.33 10.27
N LEU A 85 3.65 -0.90 10.64
CA LEU A 85 4.80 -0.87 9.72
C LEU A 85 5.16 -2.26 9.18
N PRO A 86 5.21 -3.33 10.00
CA PRO A 86 5.38 -4.70 9.50
C PRO A 86 4.25 -5.16 8.55
N LEU A 87 3.06 -4.55 8.60
CA LEU A 87 1.99 -4.86 7.65
C LEU A 87 2.25 -4.27 6.25
N ILE A 88 3.22 -3.36 6.10
CA ILE A 88 3.65 -2.86 4.78
C ILE A 88 4.38 -3.96 4.00
N THR A 89 5.22 -4.77 4.66
CA THR A 89 6.02 -5.81 3.98
C THR A 89 5.14 -6.91 3.39
N THR A 90 4.06 -7.25 4.10
CA THR A 90 3.08 -8.27 3.70
C THR A 90 1.92 -7.70 2.90
N ASN A 91 2.00 -6.42 2.51
CA ASN A 91 0.94 -5.78 1.74
C ASN A 91 0.92 -6.30 0.29
N CYS A 92 -0.20 -6.92 -0.08
CA CYS A 92 -0.42 -7.46 -1.41
C CYS A 92 -0.41 -6.40 -2.53
N ALA A 93 -0.64 -5.12 -2.23
CA ALA A 93 -0.47 -4.05 -3.20
C ALA A 93 1.02 -3.82 -3.54
N VAL A 94 1.92 -3.87 -2.55
CA VAL A 94 3.35 -3.63 -2.76
C VAL A 94 3.96 -4.73 -3.63
N LEU A 95 3.71 -6.00 -3.26
CA LEU A 95 4.17 -7.15 -4.04
C LEU A 95 3.51 -7.20 -5.43
N GLY A 96 2.21 -6.89 -5.51
CA GLY A 96 1.46 -6.90 -6.76
C GLY A 96 1.97 -5.88 -7.78
N VAL A 97 2.36 -4.68 -7.34
CA VAL A 97 2.96 -3.66 -8.21
C VAL A 97 4.33 -4.12 -8.73
N ALA A 98 5.18 -4.67 -7.85
CA ALA A 98 6.49 -5.17 -8.25
C ALA A 98 6.38 -6.29 -9.29
N LEU A 99 5.46 -7.24 -9.10
CA LEU A 99 5.20 -8.31 -10.06
C LEU A 99 4.60 -7.79 -11.37
N THR A 100 3.67 -6.83 -11.29
CA THR A 100 3.04 -6.23 -12.49
C THR A 100 4.06 -5.48 -13.34
N ASN A 101 5.01 -4.78 -12.70
CA ASN A 101 6.08 -4.08 -13.42
C ASN A 101 6.97 -5.03 -14.22
N VAL A 102 7.21 -6.22 -13.68
CA VAL A 102 8.00 -7.26 -14.32
C VAL A 102 7.21 -7.98 -15.41
N GLN A 103 5.96 -8.36 -15.14
CA GLN A 103 5.09 -9.05 -16.11
C GLN A 103 4.76 -8.21 -17.36
N LYS A 104 4.79 -6.88 -17.22
CA LYS A 104 4.58 -5.95 -18.34
C LYS A 104 5.88 -5.46 -18.98
N ASP A 105 7.03 -6.01 -18.59
CA ASP A 105 8.36 -5.64 -19.10
C ASP A 105 8.64 -4.12 -19.09
N TYR A 106 8.13 -3.41 -18.08
CA TYR A 106 8.28 -1.96 -18.02
C TYR A 106 9.74 -1.55 -17.90
N ASN A 107 10.07 -0.39 -18.50
CA ASN A 107 11.39 0.20 -18.26
C ASN A 107 11.53 0.68 -16.81
N ILE A 108 12.77 0.89 -16.33
CA ILE A 108 13.02 1.29 -14.92
C ILE A 108 12.22 2.55 -14.57
N LEU A 109 12.14 3.49 -15.52
CA LEU A 109 11.41 4.75 -15.38
C LEU A 109 9.90 4.54 -15.39
N GLU A 110 9.38 3.72 -16.31
CA GLU A 110 7.96 3.36 -16.38
C GLU A 110 7.49 2.60 -15.14
N GLY A 111 8.28 1.64 -14.65
CA GLY A 111 7.98 0.87 -13.45
C GLY A 111 7.94 1.75 -12.19
N THR A 112 8.81 2.75 -12.10
CA THR A 112 8.82 3.72 -10.98
C THR A 112 7.59 4.63 -11.05
N VAL A 113 7.24 5.13 -12.24
CA VAL A 113 6.03 5.95 -12.44
C VAL A 113 4.76 5.14 -12.16
N ASN A 114 4.68 3.89 -12.62
CA ASN A 114 3.56 3.00 -12.33
C ASN A 114 3.44 2.71 -10.83
N GLY A 115 4.57 2.48 -10.15
CA GLY A 115 4.60 2.30 -8.70
C GLY A 115 4.11 3.53 -7.95
N PHE A 116 4.59 4.73 -8.34
CA PHE A 116 4.14 5.99 -7.77
C PHE A 116 2.63 6.21 -7.98
N ALA A 117 2.15 6.04 -9.21
CA ALA A 117 0.75 6.24 -9.56
C ALA A 117 -0.18 5.27 -8.80
N THR A 118 0.21 4.00 -8.71
CA THR A 118 -0.57 3.00 -7.96
C THR A 118 -0.61 3.30 -6.47
N ALA A 119 0.53 3.68 -5.89
CA ALA A 119 0.60 4.02 -4.48
C ALA A 119 -0.14 5.33 -4.16
N PHE A 120 -0.14 6.29 -5.08
CA PHE A 120 -0.92 7.51 -4.97
C PHE A 120 -2.43 7.22 -4.98
N GLY A 121 -2.90 6.36 -5.90
CA GLY A 121 -4.28 5.89 -5.91
C GLY A 121 -4.68 5.16 -4.62
N PHE A 122 -3.78 4.33 -4.07
CA PHE A 122 -3.97 3.70 -2.77
C PHE A 122 -4.09 4.74 -1.63
N SER A 123 -3.23 5.77 -1.64
CA SER A 123 -3.26 6.85 -0.65
C SER A 123 -4.57 7.66 -0.71
N ILE A 124 -5.08 7.95 -1.91
CA ILE A 124 -6.39 8.61 -2.06
C ILE A 124 -7.49 7.72 -1.49
N SER A 125 -7.44 6.42 -1.79
CA SER A 125 -8.46 5.46 -1.36
C SER A 125 -8.51 5.33 0.17
N ILE A 126 -7.36 5.26 0.86
CA ILE A 126 -7.31 5.12 2.31
C ILE A 126 -7.74 6.40 3.03
N VAL A 127 -7.41 7.58 2.48
CA VAL A 127 -7.85 8.88 3.03
C VAL A 127 -9.36 9.06 2.88
N LEU A 128 -9.92 8.70 1.72
CA LEU A 128 -11.38 8.69 1.51
C LEU A 128 -12.08 7.77 2.51
N MET A 129 -11.56 6.56 2.72
CA MET A 129 -12.12 5.62 3.69
C MET A 129 -12.07 6.19 5.11
N ALA A 130 -10.97 6.82 5.51
CA ALA A 130 -10.85 7.45 6.81
C ALA A 130 -11.86 8.60 7.00
N GLY A 131 -12.05 9.44 5.99
CA GLY A 131 -13.04 10.51 6.03
C GLY A 131 -14.48 10.00 6.13
N ILE A 132 -14.82 8.91 5.44
CA ILE A 132 -16.13 8.24 5.56
C ILE A 132 -16.30 7.67 6.98
N ARG A 133 -15.27 7.01 7.53
CA ARG A 133 -15.31 6.43 8.87
C ARG A 133 -15.44 7.48 9.96
N GLU A 134 -14.71 8.60 9.86
CA GLU A 134 -14.88 9.73 10.78
C GLU A 134 -16.30 10.27 10.75
N LYS A 135 -16.89 10.47 9.56
CA LYS A 135 -18.28 10.93 9.44
C LYS A 135 -19.29 9.96 10.04
N ILE A 136 -19.12 8.65 9.82
CA ILE A 136 -20.04 7.62 10.35
C ILE A 136 -19.94 7.54 11.87
N ALA A 137 -18.77 7.80 12.45
CA ALA A 137 -18.59 7.76 13.91
C ALA A 137 -19.44 8.79 14.67
N TYR A 138 -19.88 9.87 14.01
CA TYR A 138 -20.77 10.88 14.58
C TYR A 138 -22.27 10.58 14.39
N ASN A 139 -22.62 9.49 13.70
CA ASN A 139 -24.01 9.12 13.45
C ASN A 139 -24.45 7.96 14.36
N ASP A 140 -25.74 7.91 14.69
CA ASP A 140 -26.33 6.78 15.40
C ASP A 140 -26.43 5.55 14.49
N ILE A 141 -25.50 4.62 14.68
CA ILE A 141 -25.47 3.30 14.04
C ILE A 141 -25.94 2.22 15.01
N PRO A 142 -26.78 1.25 14.57
CA PRO A 142 -27.19 0.12 15.39
C PRO A 142 -25.97 -0.62 15.97
N GLU A 143 -26.05 -1.08 17.22
CA GLU A 143 -24.93 -1.75 17.92
C GLU A 143 -24.32 -2.89 17.11
N ALA A 144 -25.14 -3.67 16.39
CA ALA A 144 -24.69 -4.78 15.55
C ALA A 144 -23.76 -4.36 14.39
N PHE A 145 -23.81 -3.09 13.96
CA PHE A 145 -23.04 -2.58 12.83
C PHE A 145 -21.81 -1.76 13.26
N GLN A 146 -21.59 -1.56 14.57
CA GLN A 146 -20.47 -0.77 15.05
C GLN A 146 -19.13 -1.48 14.82
N GLY A 147 -18.12 -0.72 14.39
CA GLY A 147 -16.76 -1.23 14.21
C GLY A 147 -16.55 -1.91 12.85
N PHE A 148 -16.11 -3.18 12.85
CA PHE A 148 -15.67 -3.87 11.63
C PHE A 148 -16.76 -4.05 10.56
N PRO A 149 -18.04 -4.37 10.89
CA PRO A 149 -19.08 -4.55 9.89
C PRO A 149 -19.35 -3.29 9.05
N THR A 150 -19.39 -2.11 9.68
CA THR A 150 -19.55 -0.83 8.96
C THR A 150 -18.38 -0.56 8.02
N VAL A 151 -17.15 -0.89 8.44
CA VAL A 151 -15.97 -0.74 7.58
C VAL A 151 -16.04 -1.65 6.37
N LEU A 152 -16.48 -2.89 6.53
CA LEU A 152 -16.59 -3.83 5.41
C LEU A 152 -17.68 -3.39 4.41
N LEU A 153 -18.80 -2.89 4.94
CA LEU A 153 -19.92 -2.42 4.12
C LEU A 153 -19.55 -1.14 3.36
N THR A 154 -18.90 -0.19 4.02
CA THR A 154 -18.36 1.02 3.37
C THR A 154 -17.28 0.68 2.34
N ALA A 155 -16.38 -0.26 2.62
CA ALA A 155 -15.40 -0.74 1.65
C ALA A 155 -16.08 -1.36 0.41
N GLY A 156 -17.16 -2.12 0.60
CA GLY A 156 -17.96 -2.68 -0.48
C GLY A 156 -18.62 -1.60 -1.34
N LEU A 157 -19.26 -0.60 -0.71
CA LEU A 157 -19.85 0.55 -1.42
C LEU A 157 -18.80 1.36 -2.19
N MET A 158 -17.62 1.58 -1.59
CA MET A 158 -16.49 2.23 -2.26
C MET A 158 -16.01 1.40 -3.46
N ALA A 159 -15.94 0.07 -3.34
CA ALA A 159 -15.55 -0.79 -4.45
C ALA A 159 -16.53 -0.69 -5.62
N ILE A 160 -17.85 -0.65 -5.35
CA ILE A 160 -18.88 -0.43 -6.37
C ILE A 160 -18.69 0.92 -7.06
N ALA A 161 -18.41 1.99 -6.29
CA ALA A 161 -18.16 3.32 -6.84
C ALA A 161 -16.90 3.33 -7.74
N PHE A 162 -15.81 2.69 -7.32
CA PHE A 162 -14.59 2.59 -8.12
C PHE A 162 -14.74 1.68 -9.34
N PHE A 163 -15.66 0.70 -9.32
CA PHE A 163 -15.95 -0.13 -10.48
C PHE A 163 -16.47 0.68 -11.68
N GLY A 164 -17.04 1.86 -11.44
CA GLY A 164 -17.40 2.82 -12.50
C GLY A 164 -16.22 3.25 -13.37
N PHE A 165 -14.98 3.18 -12.87
CA PHE A 165 -13.76 3.47 -13.64
C PHE A 165 -13.24 2.28 -14.45
N SER A 166 -13.80 1.07 -14.27
CA SER A 166 -13.32 -0.14 -14.95
C SER A 166 -13.49 -0.10 -16.48
N GLY A 167 -14.35 0.79 -17.00
CA GLY A 167 -14.54 1.00 -18.45
C GLY A 167 -13.67 2.10 -19.04
N LEU A 168 -12.82 2.75 -18.24
CA LEU A 168 -11.93 3.83 -18.67
C LEU A 168 -10.62 3.18 -19.16
N ILE A 169 -10.63 2.79 -20.44
CA ILE A 169 -9.48 2.23 -21.17
C ILE A 169 -9.46 2.85 -22.57
#